data_AF-A0A353NSB6-F1
#
_entry.id   AF-A0A353NSB6-F1
#
_cell.length_a   1.000
_cell.length_b   1.000
_cell.length_c   1.000
_cell.angle_alpha   90.00
_cell.angle_beta   90.00
_cell.angle_gamma   90.00
#
_symmetry.space_group_name_H-M   'P 1'
#
loop_
_entity.id
_entity.type
_entity.pdbx_description
1 polymer ?
#
loop_
_entity_poly.entity_id
_entity_poly.type
_entity_poly.pdbx_seq_one_letter_code
_entity_poly.pdbx_strand_id
1 'polypeptide(L)' 'SFHSLEDRIVKNVFREYGHHSRNEIRILTKKPIIPDDAEVKANSRSRSAKLRAAEKLLPDKE' A
#
# COMPACT_ATOMS: atom_id res chain seq x y z
N SER A 1 -6.18 1.07 4.37
CA SER A 1 -7.09 -0.01 4.85
C SER A 1 -7.10 0.01 6.37
N PHE A 2 -8.23 -0.34 7.00
CA PHE A 2 -8.33 -0.44 8.46
C PHE A 2 -8.48 -1.89 8.93
N HIS A 3 -8.89 -2.80 8.04
CA HIS A 3 -9.09 -4.22 8.35
C HIS A 3 -8.10 -5.14 7.61
N SER A 4 -7.72 -6.25 8.25
CA SER A 4 -6.70 -7.17 7.72
C SER A 4 -7.08 -7.83 6.39
N LEU A 5 -8.38 -8.07 6.17
CA LEU A 5 -8.88 -8.64 4.90
C LEU A 5 -8.67 -7.68 3.73
N GLU A 6 -8.97 -6.40 3.93
CA GLU A 6 -8.78 -5.36 2.91
C GLU A 6 -7.27 -5.17 2.62
N ASP A 7 -6.42 -5.14 3.66
CA ASP A 7 -4.96 -5.05 3.50
C ASP A 7 -4.41 -6.22 2.68
N ARG A 8 -4.94 -7.43 2.90
CA ARG A 8 -4.56 -8.62 2.14
C ARG A 8 -4.93 -8.51 0.65
N ILE A 9 -6.11 -7.95 0.34
CA ILE A 9 -6.52 -7.72 -1.05
C ILE A 9 -5.55 -6.73 -1.70
N VAL A 10 -5.28 -5.58 -1.07
CA VAL A 10 -4.34 -4.57 -1.60
C VAL A 10 -2.93 -5.15 -1.78
N LYS A 11 -2.44 -5.94 -0.82
CA LYS A 11 -1.15 -6.62 -0.92
C LYS A 11 -1.05 -7.52 -2.14
N ASN A 12 -2.07 -8.34 -2.38
CA ASN A 12 -2.08 -9.30 -3.47
C ASN A 12 -2.15 -8.58 -4.82
N VAL A 13 -3.02 -7.58 -4.93
CA VAL A 13 -3.13 -6.72 -6.12
C VAL A 13 -1.78 -6.06 -6.42
N PHE A 14 -1.15 -5.42 -5.43
CA PHE A 14 0.14 -4.76 -5.63
C PHE A 14 1.23 -5.75 -6.06
N ARG A 15 1.22 -6.97 -5.50
CA ARG A 15 2.17 -8.02 -5.87
C ARG A 15 1.93 -8.52 -7.30
N GLU A 16 0.68 -8.62 -7.74
CA GLU A 16 0.32 -9.05 -9.09
C GLU A 16 0.77 -8.02 -10.13
N TYR A 17 0.45 -6.74 -9.93
CA TYR A 17 0.82 -5.66 -10.86
C TYR A 17 2.31 -5.31 -10.81
N GLY A 18 2.95 -5.45 -9.66
CA GLY A 18 4.40 -5.28 -9.48
C GLY A 18 5.21 -6.53 -9.81
N HIS A 19 4.57 -7.62 -10.23
CA HIS A 19 5.27 -8.81 -10.70
C HIS A 19 5.95 -8.52 -12.04
N HIS A 20 7.09 -9.14 -12.29
CA HIS A 20 7.87 -8.97 -13.52
C HIS A 20 7.07 -9.24 -14.81
N SER A 21 5.98 -10.02 -14.71
CA SER A 21 5.11 -10.37 -15.83
C SER A 21 4.22 -9.22 -16.31
N ARG A 22 3.81 -8.31 -15.41
CA ARG A 22 3.01 -7.12 -15.73
C ARG A 22 3.87 -5.86 -15.69
N ASN A 23 4.71 -5.73 -14.65
CA ASN A 23 5.63 -4.62 -14.43
C ASN A 23 4.96 -3.25 -14.65
N GLU A 24 3.69 -3.13 -14.23
CA GLU A 24 2.86 -1.95 -14.44
C GLU A 24 3.00 -0.95 -13.30
N ILE A 25 3.43 -1.42 -12.12
CA ILE A 25 3.60 -0.59 -10.94
C ILE A 25 4.92 -0.91 -10.22
N ARG A 26 5.50 0.12 -9.61
CA ARG A 26 6.60 0.01 -8.67
C ARG A 26 6.08 0.13 -7.24
N ILE A 27 6.25 -0.91 -6.44
CA ILE A 27 5.84 -0.89 -5.03
C ILE A 27 6.79 0.03 -4.25
N LEU A 28 6.26 1.14 -3.71
CA LEU A 28 7.02 2.10 -2.90
C LEU A 28 7.17 1.60 -1.46
N THR A 29 6.10 1.05 -0.90
CA THR A 29 6.05 0.59 0.50
C THR A 29 5.96 -0.93 0.58
N LYS A 30 7.08 -1.62 0.86
CA LYS A 30 7.10 -3.09 1.00
C LYS A 30 6.31 -3.58 2.22
N LYS A 31 6.36 -2.81 3.32
CA LYS A 31 5.57 -3.01 4.54
C LYS A 31 4.50 -1.91 4.62
N PRO A 32 3.30 -2.19 5.16
CA PRO A 32 2.32 -1.13 5.38
C PRO A 32 2.87 -0.11 6.37
N ILE A 33 2.67 1.17 6.09
CA ILE A 33 2.96 2.25 7.03
C ILE A 33 1.81 2.29 8.05
N ILE A 34 2.16 2.29 9.33
CA ILE A 34 1.24 2.37 10.45
C ILE A 34 1.32 3.76 11.09
N PRO A 35 0.26 4.24 11.75
CA PRO A 35 0.29 5.52 12.44
C PRO A 35 1.18 5.44 13.68
N ASP A 36 1.75 6.60 14.02
CA ASP A 36 2.53 6.77 15.24
C ASP A 36 1.62 6.90 16.47
N ASP A 37 2.18 6.65 17.67
CA ASP A 37 1.45 6.70 18.93
C ASP A 37 0.82 8.08 19.19
N ALA A 38 1.51 9.16 18.79
CA ALA A 38 0.99 10.52 18.89
C ALA A 38 -0.27 10.71 18.01
N GLU A 39 -0.27 10.15 16.80
CA GLU A 39 -1.43 10.20 15.89
C GLU A 39 -2.59 9.38 16.44
N VAL A 40 -2.33 8.20 17.01
CA VAL A 40 -3.36 7.35 17.62
C VAL A 40 -3.98 8.03 18.85
N LYS A 41 -3.18 8.78 19.61
CA LYS A 41 -3.66 9.55 20.77
C LYS A 41 -4.53 10.75 20.36
N ALA A 42 -4.15 11.44 19.28
CA ALA A 42 -4.94 12.55 18.73
C ALA A 42 -6.19 12.06 17.97
N ASN A 43 -6.09 10.91 17.30
CA ASN A 43 -7.16 10.29 16.53
C ASN A 43 -7.20 8.77 16.75
N SER A 44 -8.05 8.33 17.67
CA SER A 44 -8.19 6.90 18.00
C SER A 44 -8.65 6.04 16.81
N ARG A 45 -9.32 6.64 15.81
CA ARG A 45 -9.73 5.93 14.58
C ARG A 45 -8.54 5.58 13.69
N SER A 46 -7.43 6.31 13.79
CA SER A 46 -6.21 5.99 13.03
C SER A 46 -5.56 4.69 13.49
N ARG A 47 -5.76 4.21 14.73
CA ARG A 47 -5.05 3.04 15.32
C ARG A 47 -4.85 1.84 14.38
N SER A 48 -5.85 1.51 13.55
CA SER A 48 -5.82 0.34 12.68
C SER A 48 -5.42 0.63 11.23
N ALA A 49 -5.11 1.89 10.91
CA ALA A 49 -4.76 2.35 9.58
C ALA A 49 -3.49 1.65 9.09
N LYS A 50 -3.57 1.17 7.85
CA LYS A 50 -2.47 0.57 7.11
C LYS A 50 -2.41 1.27 5.76
N LEU A 51 -1.34 2.00 5.53
CA LEU A 51 -1.09 2.71 4.27
C LEU A 51 -0.13 1.87 3.39
N ARG A 52 -0.52 1.69 2.13
CA ARG A 52 0.31 1.07 1.10
C ARG A 52 0.31 1.98 -0.13
N ALA A 53 1.49 2.22 -0.69
CA ALA A 53 1.65 3.05 -1.88
C ALA A 53 2.44 2.30 -2.97
N ALA A 54 2.05 2.53 -4.21
CA ALA A 54 2.75 2.09 -5.41
C ALA A 54 2.67 3.20 -6.47
N GLU A 55 3.71 3.28 -7.28
CA GLU A 55 3.81 4.21 -8.40
C GLU A 55 3.47 3.48 -9.69
N LYS A 56 2.67 4.09 -10.56
CA LYS A 56 2.39 3.52 -11.89
C LYS A 56 3.57 3.78 -12.81
N LEU A 57 4.07 2.72 -13.45
CA LEU A 57 5.06 2.82 -14.51
C LEU A 57 4.32 3.20 -15.80
N LEU A 58 4.68 4.34 -16.38
CA LEU A 58 4.19 4.72 -17.70
C LEU A 58 4.93 3.88 -18.75
N PRO A 59 4.27 3.42 -19.82
CA PRO A 59 5.00 2.94 -20.99
C PRO A 59 5.84 4.10 -21.50
N ASP A 60 7.11 3.82 -21.80
CA ASP A 60 8.00 4.78 -22.42
C ASP A 60 7.33 5.27 -23.71
N LYS A 61 7.01 6.57 -23.76
CA LYS A 61 6.48 7.20 -24.96
C LYS A 61 7.68 7.47 -25.87
N GLU A 62 7.98 6.51 -26.74
CA GLU A 62 8.69 6.78 -28.00
C GLU A 62 7.77 7.51 -28.99
#